data_AF-A0A6C0F6X9-F1
#
_entry.id   AF-A0A6C0F6X9-F1
#
_cell.length_a   1.000
_cell.length_b   1.000
_cell.length_c   1.000
_cell.angle_alpha   90.00
_cell.angle_beta   90.00
_cell.angle_gamma   90.00
#
_symmetry.space_group_name_H-M   'P 1'
#
loop_
_entity.id
_entity.type
_entity.pdbx_description
1 polymer ?
#
loop_
_entity_poly.entity_id
_entity_poly.type
_entity_poly.pdbx_seq_one_letter_code
_entity_poly.pdbx_strand_id
1 'polypeptide(L)'
;MNSNEFAEEMKLGCNTNYLNTHPEKIMIERNRMKTRNALIPKRKSYCEHVCEAIPLVFKNFKLKMSDHLLLGGEHVQKISPGYNSPIKPNIDDEMTSEDKKEIVKSTPSFGMFSLFKYHIKRGYLNKELKKTNKIFCSHIFSLIFALPVLIFIGQWLLYIALIINENNKFDGEICNGHGSTENKIMISGISIVYFARSFFIWDNITNSISLKKMNRVNSISSILDTFQEFSFCLLVYGANIWVVFVEDDMQNMILNSLAMEFLMMLDNEFEELYFQYLPGAADDIYDNIFVSYDENIELLEERQKKDGCFKCFSCALFIPYKLLVISVFLFPVFCFFMIFAGPICK
;
A
#
# COMPACT_ATOMS: atom_id res chain seq x y z
N MET A 1 -21.09 1.58 44.29
CA MET A 1 -19.94 1.46 45.20
C MET A 1 -20.41 1.83 46.60
N ASN A 2 -20.11 0.98 47.57
CA ASN A 2 -20.81 0.92 48.86
C ASN A 2 -20.17 1.86 49.90
N SER A 3 -21.02 2.52 50.68
CA SER A 3 -20.72 3.61 51.65
C SER A 3 -19.86 3.22 52.87
N ASN A 4 -19.27 2.03 52.89
CA ASN A 4 -18.55 1.48 54.04
C ASN A 4 -17.03 1.49 53.88
N GLU A 5 -16.50 1.73 52.68
CA GLU A 5 -15.04 1.79 52.43
C GLU A 5 -14.44 3.16 52.80
N PHE A 6 -15.25 4.22 52.83
CA PHE A 6 -14.79 5.58 53.14
C PHE A 6 -14.64 5.84 54.66
N ALA A 7 -15.16 4.94 55.51
CA ALA A 7 -15.18 5.12 56.97
C ALA A 7 -14.01 4.45 57.70
N GLU A 8 -13.25 3.55 57.06
CA GLU A 8 -12.06 2.93 57.67
C GLU A 8 -10.77 3.75 57.49
N GLU A 9 -10.65 4.54 56.41
CA GLU A 9 -9.45 5.36 56.19
C GLU A 9 -9.34 6.56 57.14
N MET A 10 -10.43 6.96 57.81
CA MET A 10 -10.41 8.06 58.79
C MET A 10 -10.03 7.66 60.23
N LYS A 11 -9.81 6.36 60.52
CA LYS A 11 -9.57 5.87 61.90
C LYS A 11 -8.12 5.57 62.27
N LEU A 12 -7.16 5.75 61.37
CA LEU A 12 -5.74 5.49 61.65
C LEU A 12 -4.85 6.73 61.64
N GLY A 13 -5.45 7.90 61.77
CA GLY A 13 -4.79 9.09 62.29
C GLY A 13 -4.92 9.17 63.81
N CYS A 14 -3.78 9.23 64.50
CA CYS A 14 -3.57 9.62 65.90
C CYS A 14 -3.30 8.48 66.91
N ASN A 15 -2.03 8.11 67.04
CA ASN A 15 -1.40 8.17 68.36
C ASN A 15 0.04 8.68 68.25
N THR A 16 0.23 9.85 68.83
CA THR A 16 1.46 10.57 69.22
C THR A 16 2.38 9.66 70.05
N ASN A 17 3.73 9.74 70.08
CA ASN A 17 4.59 10.90 70.24
C ASN A 17 6.10 10.49 70.28
N TYR A 18 7.00 11.39 69.86
CA TYR A 18 8.45 11.49 70.17
C TYR A 18 9.46 10.42 69.67
N LEU A 19 10.24 10.74 68.63
CA LEU A 19 11.70 10.97 68.76
C LEU A 19 12.27 11.69 67.52
N ASN A 20 13.05 12.73 67.78
CA ASN A 20 13.79 13.54 66.82
C ASN A 20 14.67 12.72 65.88
N THR A 21 14.52 12.87 64.55
CA THR A 21 15.63 12.75 63.60
C THR A 21 15.27 13.38 62.24
N HIS A 22 16.26 14.06 61.65
CA HIS A 22 16.17 14.94 60.48
C HIS A 22 15.34 14.44 59.28
N PRO A 23 14.47 15.27 58.67
CA PRO A 23 13.62 14.90 57.53
C PRO A 23 14.36 14.76 56.17
N GLU A 24 15.63 15.17 56.06
CA GLU A 24 16.38 15.10 54.80
C GLU A 24 16.90 13.70 54.42
N LYS A 25 17.09 12.80 55.38
CA LYS A 25 17.60 11.44 55.09
C LYS A 25 16.54 10.48 54.56
N ILE A 26 15.27 10.66 54.95
CA ILE A 26 14.16 9.79 54.52
C ILE A 26 13.78 10.04 53.05
N MET A 27 13.95 11.27 52.56
CA MET A 27 13.64 11.61 51.16
C MET A 27 14.66 11.04 50.18
N ILE A 28 15.94 10.92 50.58
CA ILE A 28 17.00 10.35 49.75
C ILE A 28 16.88 8.82 49.66
N GLU A 29 16.45 8.13 50.73
CA GLU A 29 16.21 6.69 50.69
C GLU A 29 14.94 6.31 49.92
N ARG A 30 13.86 7.09 50.03
CA ARG A 30 12.64 6.88 49.22
C ARG A 30 12.89 7.09 47.73
N ASN A 31 13.74 8.04 47.36
CA ASN A 31 14.13 8.25 45.97
C ASN A 31 15.14 7.22 45.47
N ARG A 32 15.97 6.61 46.32
CA ARG A 32 16.83 5.49 45.92
C ARG A 32 16.09 4.16 45.75
N MET A 33 14.99 3.93 46.48
CA MET A 33 14.13 2.75 46.28
C MET A 33 13.20 2.87 45.05
N LYS A 34 12.77 4.08 44.66
CA LYS A 34 11.93 4.27 43.46
C LYS A 34 12.67 4.03 42.13
N THR A 35 13.99 4.17 42.11
CA THR A 35 14.80 4.02 40.89
C THR A 35 15.31 2.59 40.65
N ARG A 36 14.97 1.62 41.49
CA ARG A 36 15.36 0.20 41.32
C ARG A 36 14.26 -0.72 40.80
N ASN A 37 13.02 -0.25 40.71
CA ASN A 37 11.95 -0.94 39.99
C ASN A 37 11.77 -0.33 38.60
N ALA A 38 12.86 -0.24 37.84
CA ALA A 38 12.74 -0.23 36.39
C ALA A 38 12.10 -1.56 36.03
N LEU A 39 10.81 -1.52 35.68
CA LEU A 39 10.04 -2.62 35.12
C LEU A 39 10.90 -3.29 34.06
N ILE A 40 11.49 -4.44 34.40
CA ILE A 40 12.01 -5.36 33.41
C ILE A 40 10.80 -5.67 32.53
N PRO A 41 10.77 -5.26 31.25
CA PRO A 41 9.63 -5.55 30.40
C PRO A 41 9.48 -7.07 30.38
N LYS A 42 8.36 -7.57 30.93
CA LYS A 42 8.04 -8.99 30.86
C LYS A 42 8.10 -9.36 29.38
N ARG A 43 8.98 -10.31 29.03
CA ARG A 43 9.03 -10.87 27.68
C ARG A 43 7.64 -11.44 27.40
N LYS A 44 6.87 -10.73 26.57
CA LYS A 44 5.57 -11.20 26.12
C LYS A 44 5.78 -12.46 25.30
N SER A 45 4.85 -13.40 25.41
CA SER A 45 4.86 -14.62 24.62
C SER A 45 4.54 -14.32 23.15
N TYR A 46 4.97 -15.18 22.24
CA TYR A 46 4.66 -15.06 20.80
C TYR A 46 3.14 -15.00 20.55
N CYS A 47 2.35 -15.80 21.25
CA CYS A 47 0.88 -15.74 21.18
C CYS A 47 0.32 -14.42 21.68
N GLU A 48 0.90 -13.82 22.72
CA GLU A 48 0.44 -12.51 23.22
C GLU A 48 0.71 -11.41 22.20
N HIS A 49 1.85 -11.45 21.50
CA HIS A 49 2.14 -10.53 20.41
C HIS A 49 1.17 -10.68 19.22
N VAL A 50 0.88 -11.92 18.81
CA VAL A 50 -0.05 -12.18 17.71
C VAL A 50 -1.50 -11.79 18.07
N CYS A 51 -1.94 -12.11 19.29
CA CYS A 51 -3.27 -11.74 19.78
C CYS A 51 -3.44 -10.21 19.95
N GLU A 52 -2.39 -9.46 20.21
CA GLU A 52 -2.41 -7.99 20.21
C GLU A 52 -2.39 -7.40 18.79
N ALA A 53 -1.74 -8.05 17.83
CA ALA A 53 -1.59 -7.56 16.46
C ALA A 53 -2.84 -7.77 15.59
N ILE A 54 -3.51 -8.92 15.71
CA ILE A 54 -4.69 -9.26 14.88
C ILE A 54 -5.81 -8.19 14.99
N PRO A 55 -6.20 -7.71 16.19
CA PRO A 55 -7.18 -6.64 16.31
C PRO A 55 -6.77 -5.34 15.61
N LEU A 56 -5.48 -5.03 15.52
CA LEU A 56 -4.99 -3.83 14.83
C LEU A 56 -5.17 -3.94 13.32
N VAL A 57 -4.89 -5.12 12.75
CA VAL A 57 -5.11 -5.41 11.33
C VAL A 57 -6.58 -5.26 10.96
N PHE A 58 -7.50 -5.82 11.76
CA PHE A 58 -8.94 -5.70 11.51
C PHE A 58 -9.45 -4.26 11.70
N LYS A 59 -8.88 -3.48 12.62
CA LYS A 59 -9.19 -2.04 12.75
C LYS A 59 -8.77 -1.26 11.51
N ASN A 60 -7.55 -1.50 11.01
CA ASN A 60 -7.04 -0.89 9.78
C ASN A 60 -7.89 -1.29 8.56
N PHE A 61 -8.25 -2.57 8.43
CA PHE A 61 -9.19 -3.03 7.40
C PHE A 61 -10.55 -2.32 7.51
N LYS A 62 -11.13 -2.22 8.71
CA LYS A 62 -12.42 -1.53 8.91
C LYS A 62 -12.35 -0.05 8.54
N LEU A 63 -11.24 0.63 8.84
CA LEU A 63 -11.02 2.02 8.45
C LEU A 63 -11.00 2.15 6.91
N LYS A 64 -10.21 1.33 6.21
CA LYS A 64 -10.16 1.31 4.73
C LYS A 64 -11.52 0.97 4.10
N MET A 65 -12.29 0.09 4.73
CA MET A 65 -13.66 -0.24 4.30
C MET A 65 -14.69 0.85 4.60
N SER A 66 -14.46 1.71 5.59
CA SER A 66 -15.38 2.81 5.93
C SER A 66 -15.11 4.08 5.14
N ASP A 67 -13.93 4.19 4.55
CA ASP A 67 -13.47 5.41 3.92
C ASP A 67 -13.93 5.58 2.46
N HIS A 68 -13.99 6.84 2.01
CA HIS A 68 -14.34 7.20 0.64
C HIS A 68 -13.12 7.06 -0.27
N LEU A 69 -13.34 6.39 -1.41
CA LEU A 69 -12.39 6.09 -2.46
C LEU A 69 -11.19 7.06 -2.51
N LEU A 70 -10.00 6.50 -2.30
CA LEU A 70 -8.70 7.12 -2.59
C LEU A 70 -8.36 8.38 -1.78
N LEU A 71 -9.17 8.77 -0.80
CA LEU A 71 -8.78 9.81 0.12
C LEU A 71 -7.90 9.21 1.23
N GLY A 72 -8.32 8.18 1.95
CA GLY A 72 -7.53 7.67 3.07
C GLY A 72 -7.77 8.47 4.36
N GLY A 73 -8.92 8.30 4.99
CA GLY A 73 -9.29 8.83 6.33
C GLY A 73 -8.35 8.41 7.47
N GLU A 74 -7.37 7.55 7.19
CA GLU A 74 -6.28 7.19 8.12
C GLU A 74 -5.40 8.39 8.48
N HIS A 75 -5.37 9.45 7.68
CA HIS A 75 -4.66 10.69 8.00
C HIS A 75 -5.23 11.42 9.22
N VAL A 76 -6.51 11.22 9.55
CA VAL A 76 -7.21 11.94 10.64
C VAL A 76 -7.42 11.07 11.88
N GLN A 77 -7.51 9.74 11.72
CA GLN A 77 -7.84 8.82 12.81
C GLN A 77 -6.68 7.91 13.21
N LYS A 78 -6.30 7.96 14.49
CA LYS A 78 -5.31 7.05 15.08
C LYS A 78 -5.84 5.63 15.13
N ILE A 79 -5.04 4.67 14.65
CA ILE A 79 -5.37 3.24 14.66
C ILE A 79 -5.38 2.68 16.11
N SER A 80 -4.55 3.22 17.00
CA SER A 80 -4.46 2.81 18.41
C SER A 80 -3.92 3.95 19.32
N PRO A 81 -4.34 4.03 20.60
CA PRO A 81 -3.77 4.99 21.56
C PRO A 81 -2.27 4.73 21.76
N GLY A 82 -1.43 5.67 21.33
CA GLY A 82 0.03 5.58 21.36
C GLY A 82 0.72 5.70 20.00
N TYR A 83 -0.04 5.58 18.90
CA TYR A 83 0.47 5.84 17.55
C TYR A 83 0.27 7.32 17.19
N ASN A 84 1.28 7.91 16.53
CA ASN A 84 1.14 9.22 15.92
C ASN A 84 0.30 9.08 14.64
N SER A 85 -0.62 10.02 14.40
CA SER A 85 -1.26 10.15 13.09
C SER A 85 -0.18 10.42 12.05
N PRO A 86 -0.24 9.82 10.84
CA PRO A 86 0.68 10.19 9.78
C PRO A 86 0.38 11.65 9.41
N ILE A 87 1.33 12.53 9.74
CA ILE A 87 1.46 13.98 9.45
C ILE A 87 1.42 14.87 10.70
N LYS A 88 2.63 15.19 11.20
CA LYS A 88 3.22 16.55 11.17
C LYS A 88 4.72 16.46 11.52
N PRO A 89 5.61 16.00 10.62
CA PRO A 89 6.99 16.46 10.64
C PRO A 89 7.02 17.92 10.14
N ASN A 90 8.00 18.71 10.62
CA ASN A 90 8.06 20.16 10.46
C ASN A 90 7.93 20.60 8.99
N ILE A 91 7.23 21.72 8.78
CA ILE A 91 6.98 22.35 7.48
C ILE A 91 8.28 22.88 6.83
N ASP A 92 9.37 22.92 7.59
CA ASP A 92 10.59 23.68 7.28
C ASP A 92 11.75 22.85 6.70
N ASP A 93 11.60 21.52 6.52
CA ASP A 93 12.63 20.73 5.84
C ASP A 93 12.49 20.89 4.31
N GLU A 94 13.44 21.60 3.70
CA GLU A 94 13.59 21.67 2.24
C GLU A 94 13.74 20.25 1.67
N MET A 95 12.73 19.80 0.93
CA MET A 95 12.70 18.47 0.34
C MET A 95 13.56 18.43 -0.92
N THR A 96 14.44 17.44 -1.05
CA THR A 96 15.34 17.32 -2.21
C THR A 96 14.58 16.89 -3.48
N SER A 97 15.17 17.13 -4.65
CA SER A 97 14.61 16.68 -5.95
C SER A 97 14.47 15.15 -5.99
N GLU A 98 15.43 14.43 -5.42
CA GLU A 98 15.42 12.99 -5.29
C GLU A 98 14.26 12.51 -4.41
N ASP A 99 14.01 13.16 -3.26
CA ASP A 99 12.87 12.84 -2.40
C ASP A 99 11.53 13.08 -3.12
N LYS A 100 11.43 14.19 -3.87
CA LYS A 100 10.24 14.50 -4.68
C LYS A 100 10.01 13.42 -5.74
N LYS A 101 11.07 13.01 -6.45
CA LYS A 101 11.01 11.94 -7.44
C LYS A 101 10.54 10.63 -6.82
N GLU A 102 11.09 10.24 -5.67
CA GLU A 102 10.69 9.01 -4.97
C GLU A 102 9.22 9.07 -4.51
N ILE A 103 8.75 10.22 -4.03
CA ILE A 103 7.34 10.39 -3.67
C ILE A 103 6.43 10.28 -4.89
N VAL A 104 6.79 10.89 -6.02
CA VAL A 104 6.00 10.79 -7.26
C VAL A 104 5.91 9.34 -7.73
N LYS A 105 7.02 8.61 -7.76
CA LYS A 105 7.07 7.20 -8.18
C LYS A 105 6.35 6.25 -7.22
N SER A 106 6.42 6.51 -5.92
CA SER A 106 5.77 5.65 -4.91
C SER A 106 4.26 5.90 -4.78
N THR A 107 3.72 6.86 -5.53
CA THR A 107 2.31 7.22 -5.47
C THR A 107 1.51 6.40 -6.48
N PRO A 108 0.68 5.42 -6.06
CA PRO A 108 -0.12 4.58 -6.96
C PRO A 108 -1.22 5.36 -7.69
N SER A 109 -1.48 6.60 -7.28
CA SER A 109 -2.45 7.49 -7.93
C SER A 109 -1.83 8.31 -9.05
N PHE A 110 -0.54 8.13 -9.33
CA PHE A 110 0.17 8.67 -10.47
C PHE A 110 0.80 7.52 -11.25
N GLY A 111 0.12 7.10 -12.32
CA GLY A 111 0.58 6.03 -13.21
C GLY A 111 0.62 6.49 -14.67
N MET A 112 0.59 5.53 -15.60
CA MET A 112 0.62 5.78 -17.05
C MET A 112 -0.46 6.77 -17.53
N PHE A 113 -1.69 6.73 -17.01
CA PHE A 113 -2.75 7.64 -17.45
C PHE A 113 -2.54 9.06 -16.94
N SER A 114 -2.12 9.22 -15.68
CA SER A 114 -1.78 10.54 -15.12
C SER A 114 -0.54 11.13 -15.79
N LEU A 115 0.47 10.30 -16.10
CA LEU A 115 1.65 10.71 -16.84
C LEU A 115 1.30 11.19 -18.26
N PHE A 116 0.44 10.46 -18.97
CA PHE A 116 -0.03 10.89 -20.29
C PHE A 116 -0.84 12.19 -20.22
N LYS A 117 -1.75 12.31 -19.25
CA LYS A 117 -2.50 13.55 -18.99
C LYS A 117 -1.58 14.72 -18.67
N TYR A 118 -0.48 14.48 -17.93
CA TYR A 118 0.55 15.48 -17.69
C TYR A 118 1.23 15.91 -18.99
N HIS A 119 1.58 14.97 -19.87
CA HIS A 119 2.16 15.31 -21.17
C HIS A 119 1.24 16.18 -22.02
N ILE A 120 -0.06 15.88 -22.05
CA ILE A 120 -1.06 16.69 -22.79
C ILE A 120 -1.17 18.11 -22.21
N LYS A 121 -1.26 18.25 -20.89
CA LYS A 121 -1.58 19.53 -20.26
C LYS A 121 -0.38 20.44 -20.02
N ARG A 122 0.78 19.85 -19.74
CA ARG A 122 1.98 20.58 -19.29
C ARG A 122 3.25 20.20 -20.03
N GLY A 123 3.33 19.00 -20.60
CA GLY A 123 4.54 18.49 -21.26
C GLY A 123 5.12 19.40 -22.35
N TYR A 124 4.33 20.29 -22.95
CA TYR A 124 4.82 21.23 -23.96
C TYR A 124 5.66 22.40 -23.39
N LEU A 125 5.60 22.68 -22.09
CA LEU A 125 6.09 23.93 -21.51
C LEU A 125 7.53 23.89 -20.98
N ASN A 126 8.33 22.96 -21.48
CA ASN A 126 9.56 22.52 -20.82
C ASN A 126 10.66 23.62 -20.77
N LYS A 127 10.62 24.44 -19.71
CA LYS A 127 11.63 25.46 -19.39
C LYS A 127 13.00 24.81 -19.11
N GLU A 128 13.03 23.54 -18.69
CA GLU A 128 14.25 22.76 -18.42
C GLU A 128 14.97 22.31 -19.70
N LEU A 129 14.22 21.84 -20.72
CA LEU A 129 14.80 21.50 -22.03
C LEU A 129 15.43 22.72 -22.71
N LYS A 130 14.81 23.90 -22.53
CA LYS A 130 15.36 25.18 -23.00
C LYS A 130 16.64 25.57 -22.24
N LYS A 131 16.79 25.20 -20.95
CA LYS A 131 17.98 25.51 -20.14
C LYS A 131 19.16 24.59 -20.45
N THR A 132 18.90 23.32 -20.75
CA THR A 132 19.95 22.29 -20.91
C THR A 132 20.41 22.08 -22.35
N ASN A 133 19.76 22.72 -23.34
CA ASN A 133 20.05 22.60 -24.78
C ASN A 133 20.13 21.14 -25.28
N LYS A 134 19.45 20.22 -24.59
CA LYS A 134 19.34 18.79 -24.95
C LYS A 134 17.89 18.50 -25.32
N ILE A 135 17.70 17.81 -26.45
CA ILE A 135 16.39 17.36 -26.91
C ILE A 135 16.27 15.87 -26.55
N PHE A 136 15.41 15.55 -25.58
CA PHE A 136 15.09 14.17 -25.26
C PHE A 136 13.95 13.68 -26.17
N CYS A 137 14.27 12.77 -27.09
CA CYS A 137 13.29 12.16 -27.99
C CYS A 137 12.18 11.43 -27.23
N SER A 138 12.51 10.81 -26.08
CA SER A 138 11.54 10.12 -25.22
C SER A 138 10.37 11.02 -24.82
N HIS A 139 10.62 12.28 -24.46
CA HIS A 139 9.56 13.23 -24.08
C HIS A 139 8.65 13.60 -25.27
N ILE A 140 9.25 13.85 -26.45
CA ILE A 140 8.51 14.26 -27.65
C ILE A 140 7.66 13.09 -28.15
N PHE A 141 8.27 11.92 -28.28
CA PHE A 141 7.57 10.72 -28.73
C PHE A 141 6.58 10.19 -27.70
N SER A 142 6.82 10.40 -26.40
CA SER A 142 5.85 10.06 -25.35
C SER A 142 4.51 10.74 -25.55
N LEU A 143 4.52 12.01 -25.97
CA LEU A 143 3.29 12.72 -26.32
C LEU A 143 2.76 12.33 -27.69
N ILE A 144 3.60 12.30 -28.73
CA ILE A 144 3.17 12.05 -30.12
C ILE A 144 2.56 10.66 -30.28
N PHE A 145 3.20 9.63 -29.72
CA PHE A 145 2.75 8.25 -29.81
C PHE A 145 1.94 7.80 -28.60
N ALA A 146 1.67 8.69 -27.63
CA ALA A 146 1.01 8.33 -26.38
C ALA A 146 1.69 7.11 -25.71
N LEU A 147 3.02 7.14 -25.56
CA LEU A 147 3.80 5.99 -25.08
C LEU A 147 3.28 5.38 -23.77
N PRO A 148 2.88 6.15 -22.73
CA PRO A 148 2.32 5.55 -21.51
C PRO A 148 1.06 4.71 -21.78
N VAL A 149 0.22 5.16 -22.72
CA VAL A 149 -0.99 4.41 -23.13
C VAL A 149 -0.63 3.19 -23.95
N LEU A 150 0.36 3.27 -24.84
CA LEU A 150 0.85 2.11 -25.60
C LEU A 150 1.46 1.05 -24.69
N ILE A 151 2.21 1.47 -23.67
CA ILE A 151 2.80 0.60 -22.64
C ILE A 151 1.67 -0.14 -21.89
N PHE A 152 0.66 0.59 -21.43
CA PHE A 152 -0.54 -0.01 -20.81
C PHE A 152 -1.22 -1.03 -21.75
N ILE A 153 -1.44 -0.67 -23.02
CA ILE A 153 -2.08 -1.59 -23.99
C ILE A 153 -1.20 -2.83 -24.21
N GLY A 154 0.11 -2.67 -24.36
CA GLY A 154 1.05 -3.77 -24.54
C GLY A 154 1.07 -4.73 -23.35
N GLN A 155 1.09 -4.18 -22.13
CA GLN A 155 1.02 -4.94 -20.88
C GLN A 155 -0.23 -5.82 -20.83
N TRP A 156 -1.41 -5.26 -21.15
CA TRP A 156 -2.66 -6.02 -21.17
C TRP A 156 -2.76 -7.03 -22.31
N LEU A 157 -2.27 -6.69 -23.51
CA LEU A 157 -2.27 -7.62 -24.65
C LEU A 157 -1.42 -8.86 -24.37
N LEU A 158 -0.23 -8.67 -23.80
CA LEU A 158 0.65 -9.78 -23.42
C LEU A 158 0.04 -10.63 -22.30
N TYR A 159 -0.54 -10.00 -21.27
CA TYR A 159 -1.25 -10.72 -20.21
C TYR A 159 -2.38 -11.59 -20.79
N ILE A 160 -3.27 -11.00 -21.60
CA ILE A 160 -4.40 -11.72 -22.20
C ILE A 160 -3.90 -12.85 -23.12
N ALA A 161 -2.86 -12.62 -23.91
CA ALA A 161 -2.29 -13.62 -24.80
C ALA A 161 -1.77 -14.85 -24.04
N LEU A 162 -1.06 -14.65 -22.92
CA LEU A 162 -0.58 -15.73 -22.07
C LEU A 162 -1.76 -16.54 -21.49
N ILE A 163 -2.77 -15.87 -20.94
CA ILE A 163 -3.92 -16.57 -20.35
C ILE A 163 -4.72 -17.35 -21.39
N ILE A 164 -4.98 -16.75 -22.56
CA ILE A 164 -5.69 -17.44 -23.64
C ILE A 164 -4.91 -18.68 -24.10
N ASN A 165 -3.59 -18.57 -24.24
CA ASN A 165 -2.75 -19.69 -24.66
C ASN A 165 -2.83 -20.86 -23.67
N GLU A 166 -2.65 -20.60 -22.38
CA GLU A 166 -2.67 -21.63 -21.35
C GLU A 166 -4.07 -22.23 -21.17
N ASN A 167 -5.11 -21.40 -21.23
CA ASN A 167 -6.49 -21.88 -21.13
C ASN A 167 -6.92 -22.75 -22.32
N ASN A 168 -6.38 -22.50 -23.52
CA ASN A 168 -6.69 -23.31 -24.71
C ASN A 168 -5.95 -24.66 -24.73
N LYS A 169 -4.82 -24.77 -24.02
CA LYS A 169 -4.07 -26.02 -23.87
C LYS A 169 -4.57 -26.88 -22.71
N PHE A 170 -5.41 -26.32 -21.83
CA PHE A 170 -5.87 -27.02 -20.64
C PHE A 170 -6.94 -28.07 -21.00
N ASP A 171 -6.67 -29.32 -20.68
CA ASP A 171 -7.54 -30.46 -21.01
C ASP A 171 -8.75 -30.63 -20.07
N GLY A 172 -9.02 -29.65 -19.20
CA GLY A 172 -10.28 -29.55 -18.45
C GLY A 172 -10.35 -30.35 -17.14
N GLU A 173 -9.35 -31.18 -16.83
CA GLU A 173 -9.34 -31.98 -15.61
C GLU A 173 -8.71 -31.19 -14.44
N ILE A 174 -9.56 -30.67 -13.55
CA ILE A 174 -9.14 -29.94 -12.35
C ILE A 174 -9.03 -30.92 -11.18
N CYS A 175 -7.85 -30.99 -10.55
CA CYS A 175 -7.59 -31.75 -9.32
C CYS A 175 -7.48 -33.28 -9.49
N ASN A 176 -6.62 -33.74 -10.41
CA ASN A 176 -6.35 -35.17 -10.59
C ASN A 176 -5.26 -35.72 -9.66
N GLY A 177 -4.36 -34.87 -9.15
CA GLY A 177 -3.25 -35.27 -8.30
C GLY A 177 -2.16 -36.09 -9.01
N HIS A 178 -2.18 -36.14 -10.35
CA HIS A 178 -1.28 -36.95 -11.18
C HIS A 178 0.05 -36.24 -11.52
N GLY A 179 0.20 -34.97 -11.14
CA GLY A 179 1.40 -34.18 -11.38
C GLY A 179 2.66 -34.80 -10.77
N SER A 180 3.77 -34.59 -11.46
CA SER A 180 5.10 -34.98 -10.99
C SER A 180 5.43 -34.29 -9.66
N THR A 181 6.34 -34.88 -8.88
CA THR A 181 6.73 -34.32 -7.58
C THR A 181 7.35 -32.93 -7.75
N GLU A 182 8.06 -32.74 -8.85
CA GLU A 182 8.70 -31.49 -9.23
C GLU A 182 7.65 -30.39 -9.48
N ASN A 183 6.58 -30.70 -10.22
CA ASN A 183 5.49 -29.75 -10.48
C ASN A 183 4.75 -29.38 -9.20
N LYS A 184 4.55 -30.35 -8.31
CA LYS A 184 3.95 -30.15 -6.98
C LYS A 184 4.80 -29.23 -6.09
N ILE A 185 6.12 -29.42 -6.08
CA ILE A 185 7.05 -28.52 -5.37
C ILE A 185 6.99 -27.12 -5.96
N MET A 186 6.92 -27.01 -7.29
CA MET A 186 6.92 -25.72 -7.99
C MET A 186 5.70 -24.86 -7.63
N ILE A 187 4.48 -25.42 -7.70
CA ILE A 187 3.26 -24.68 -7.32
C ILE A 187 3.27 -24.28 -5.84
N SER A 188 3.79 -25.15 -4.96
CA SER A 188 3.94 -24.82 -3.52
C SER A 188 4.93 -23.67 -3.32
N GLY A 189 6.10 -23.74 -3.97
CA GLY A 189 7.14 -22.71 -3.88
C GLY A 189 6.66 -21.34 -4.36
N ILE A 190 6.00 -21.28 -5.51
CA ILE A 190 5.43 -20.03 -6.04
C ILE A 190 4.35 -19.49 -5.09
N SER A 191 3.48 -20.37 -4.58
CA SER A 191 2.44 -19.96 -3.63
C SER A 191 3.02 -19.41 -2.32
N ILE A 192 4.13 -19.95 -1.82
CA ILE A 192 4.85 -19.42 -0.64
C ILE A 192 5.40 -18.02 -0.93
N VAL A 193 6.03 -17.82 -2.08
CA VAL A 193 6.58 -16.51 -2.46
C VAL A 193 5.45 -15.48 -2.58
N TYR A 194 4.34 -15.85 -3.20
CA TYR A 194 3.19 -14.96 -3.36
C TYR A 194 2.43 -14.73 -2.05
N PHE A 195 2.40 -15.71 -1.16
CA PHE A 195 1.91 -15.53 0.20
C PHE A 195 2.72 -14.44 0.93
N ALA A 196 4.06 -14.52 0.90
CA ALA A 196 4.89 -13.47 1.49
C ALA A 196 4.67 -12.10 0.83
N ARG A 197 4.63 -12.07 -0.51
CA ARG A 197 4.43 -10.81 -1.27
C ARG A 197 3.07 -10.16 -1.05
N SER A 198 2.02 -10.95 -0.83
CA SER A 198 0.66 -10.43 -0.63
C SER A 198 0.55 -9.44 0.54
N PHE A 199 1.35 -9.62 1.61
CA PHE A 199 1.40 -8.68 2.73
C PHE A 199 2.02 -7.34 2.31
N PHE A 200 3.04 -7.35 1.45
CA PHE A 200 3.63 -6.11 0.95
C PHE A 200 2.69 -5.33 0.02
N ILE A 201 1.77 -6.00 -0.68
CA ILE A 201 0.70 -5.31 -1.43
C ILE A 201 -0.19 -4.51 -0.47
N TRP A 202 -0.56 -5.11 0.67
CA TRP A 202 -1.35 -4.44 1.71
C TRP A 202 -0.59 -3.27 2.35
N ASP A 203 0.70 -3.45 2.61
CA ASP A 203 1.57 -2.41 3.14
C ASP A 203 1.75 -1.27 2.14
N ASN A 204 1.88 -1.55 0.84
CA ASN A 204 1.96 -0.54 -0.21
C ASN A 204 0.68 0.31 -0.27
N ILE A 205 -0.51 -0.30 -0.14
CA ILE A 205 -1.76 0.45 0.00
C ILE A 205 -1.69 1.37 1.22
N THR A 206 -1.20 0.86 2.36
CA THR A 206 -1.13 1.64 3.60
C THR A 206 -0.10 2.77 3.54
N ASN A 207 1.06 2.53 2.94
CA ASN A 207 2.10 3.53 2.77
C ASN A 207 1.72 4.60 1.76
N SER A 208 1.02 4.23 0.68
CA SER A 208 0.50 5.22 -0.28
C SER A 208 -0.46 6.22 0.36
N ILE A 209 -1.20 5.78 1.38
CA ILE A 209 -2.09 6.58 2.22
C ILE A 209 -1.30 7.34 3.32
N SER A 210 0.01 7.16 3.47
CA SER A 210 0.82 7.90 4.44
C SER A 210 1.63 9.04 3.80
N LEU A 211 1.54 9.23 2.47
CA LEU A 211 2.34 10.21 1.75
C LEU A 211 1.94 11.66 2.10
N LYS A 212 2.95 12.55 2.14
CA LYS A 212 2.81 13.98 2.51
C LYS A 212 1.92 14.75 1.52
N LYS A 213 2.03 14.40 0.24
CA LYS A 213 1.19 14.89 -0.85
C LYS A 213 0.81 13.72 -1.74
N MET A 214 -0.33 13.82 -2.41
CA MET A 214 -0.80 12.83 -3.38
C MET A 214 -1.32 13.51 -4.64
N ASN A 215 -1.42 12.77 -5.73
CA ASN A 215 -2.06 13.25 -6.94
C ASN A 215 -3.53 13.60 -6.68
N ARG A 216 -4.06 14.56 -7.43
CA ARG A 216 -5.47 14.99 -7.30
C ARG A 216 -6.40 13.85 -7.73
N VAL A 217 -6.99 13.20 -6.72
CA VAL A 217 -7.97 12.11 -6.83
C VAL A 217 -9.28 12.60 -7.46
N ASN A 218 -9.49 13.92 -7.50
CA ASN A 218 -10.59 14.51 -8.25
C ASN A 218 -10.53 14.20 -9.75
N SER A 219 -9.45 13.61 -10.28
CA SER A 219 -9.32 13.31 -11.70
C SER A 219 -9.43 11.82 -12.01
N ILE A 220 -10.22 11.50 -13.04
CA ILE A 220 -10.49 10.12 -13.48
C ILE A 220 -9.20 9.35 -13.75
N SER A 221 -8.19 9.96 -14.37
CA SER A 221 -6.88 9.33 -14.63
C SER A 221 -6.20 8.81 -13.37
N SER A 222 -6.22 9.61 -12.30
CA SER A 222 -5.58 9.25 -11.02
C SER A 222 -6.27 8.05 -10.38
N ILE A 223 -7.60 7.98 -10.51
CA ILE A 223 -8.38 6.84 -10.02
C ILE A 223 -8.07 5.58 -10.84
N LEU A 224 -8.02 5.70 -12.17
CA LEU A 224 -7.70 4.58 -13.06
C LEU A 224 -6.29 4.05 -12.81
N ASP A 225 -5.30 4.92 -12.58
CA ASP A 225 -3.93 4.50 -12.23
C ASP A 225 -3.91 3.68 -10.94
N THR A 226 -4.62 4.12 -9.89
CA THR A 226 -4.65 3.35 -8.64
C THR A 226 -5.35 2.01 -8.79
N PHE A 227 -6.43 1.95 -9.57
CA PHE A 227 -7.06 0.68 -9.89
C PHE A 227 -6.13 -0.22 -10.69
N GLN A 228 -5.44 0.32 -11.69
CA GLN A 228 -4.49 -0.43 -12.51
C GLN A 228 -3.38 -1.01 -11.63
N GLU A 229 -2.69 -0.20 -10.83
CA GLU A 229 -1.57 -0.62 -9.98
C GLU A 229 -1.93 -1.83 -9.10
N PHE A 230 -3.01 -1.72 -8.32
CA PHE A 230 -3.37 -2.77 -7.37
C PHE A 230 -4.15 -3.92 -8.00
N SER A 231 -5.07 -3.65 -8.93
CA SER A 231 -5.87 -4.70 -9.56
C SER A 231 -5.02 -5.55 -10.50
N PHE A 232 -4.11 -4.93 -11.25
CA PHE A 232 -3.26 -5.65 -12.19
C PHE A 232 -2.29 -6.57 -11.46
N CYS A 233 -1.66 -6.11 -10.36
CA CYS A 233 -0.83 -6.97 -9.51
C CYS A 233 -1.58 -8.22 -9.02
N LEU A 234 -2.81 -8.06 -8.52
CA LEU A 234 -3.62 -9.20 -8.07
C LEU A 234 -3.98 -10.15 -9.22
N LEU A 235 -4.36 -9.60 -10.37
CA LEU A 235 -4.71 -10.40 -11.55
C LEU A 235 -3.51 -11.22 -12.03
N VAL A 236 -2.32 -10.60 -12.13
CA VAL A 236 -1.08 -11.27 -12.56
C VAL A 236 -0.68 -12.37 -11.59
N TYR A 237 -0.72 -12.13 -10.28
CA TYR A 237 -0.39 -13.18 -9.31
C TYR A 237 -1.40 -14.33 -9.31
N GLY A 238 -2.70 -14.03 -9.36
CA GLY A 238 -3.75 -15.04 -9.45
C GLY A 238 -3.63 -15.86 -10.73
N ALA A 239 -3.43 -15.19 -11.85
CA ALA A 239 -3.16 -15.80 -13.14
C ALA A 239 -1.91 -16.68 -13.13
N ASN A 240 -0.81 -16.23 -12.53
CA ASN A 240 0.40 -17.03 -12.54
C ASN A 240 0.26 -18.29 -11.67
N ILE A 241 -0.43 -18.21 -10.52
CA ILE A 241 -0.79 -19.41 -9.74
C ILE A 241 -1.62 -20.37 -10.60
N TRP A 242 -2.59 -19.85 -11.36
CA TRP A 242 -3.40 -20.65 -12.27
C TRP A 242 -2.57 -21.29 -13.39
N VAL A 243 -1.73 -20.52 -14.07
CA VAL A 243 -0.87 -21.00 -15.16
C VAL A 243 0.07 -22.11 -14.68
N VAL A 244 0.72 -21.91 -13.55
CA VAL A 244 1.60 -22.92 -12.93
C VAL A 244 0.79 -24.15 -12.48
N PHE A 245 -0.46 -23.96 -12.07
CA PHE A 245 -1.33 -25.08 -11.72
C PHE A 245 -1.76 -25.91 -12.95
N VAL A 246 -1.99 -25.29 -14.11
CA VAL A 246 -2.43 -26.03 -15.31
C VAL A 246 -1.28 -26.57 -16.16
N GLU A 247 -0.14 -25.91 -16.21
CA GLU A 247 1.00 -26.30 -17.05
C GLU A 247 1.80 -27.45 -16.41
N ASP A 248 2.15 -28.46 -17.22
CA ASP A 248 2.89 -29.64 -16.78
C ASP A 248 4.37 -29.60 -17.16
N ASP A 249 4.73 -28.80 -18.16
CA ASP A 249 6.13 -28.59 -18.51
C ASP A 249 6.79 -27.56 -17.58
N MET A 250 7.79 -27.99 -16.82
CA MET A 250 8.51 -27.16 -15.86
C MET A 250 9.14 -25.92 -16.51
N GLN A 251 9.68 -26.06 -17.73
CA GLN A 251 10.31 -24.93 -18.42
C GLN A 251 9.27 -23.86 -18.76
N ASN A 252 8.11 -24.25 -19.27
CA ASN A 252 6.99 -23.34 -19.51
C ASN A 252 6.47 -22.70 -18.22
N MET A 253 6.35 -23.45 -17.12
CA MET A 253 5.94 -22.90 -15.82
C MET A 253 6.87 -21.75 -15.38
N ILE A 254 8.19 -21.94 -15.50
CA ILE A 254 9.20 -20.93 -15.15
C ILE A 254 9.12 -19.72 -16.10
N LEU A 255 9.08 -19.97 -17.42
CA LEU A 255 9.06 -18.91 -18.42
C LEU A 255 7.80 -18.05 -18.30
N ASN A 256 6.64 -18.68 -18.12
CA ASN A 256 5.38 -18.00 -17.89
C ASN A 256 5.41 -17.18 -16.59
N SER A 257 5.99 -17.72 -15.51
CA SER A 257 6.16 -16.98 -14.25
C SER A 257 7.07 -15.76 -14.40
N LEU A 258 8.17 -15.89 -15.15
CA LEU A 258 9.09 -14.79 -15.44
C LEU A 258 8.43 -13.74 -16.32
N ALA A 259 7.66 -14.16 -17.34
CA ALA A 259 6.91 -13.26 -18.19
C ALA A 259 5.86 -12.47 -17.38
N MET A 260 5.15 -13.13 -16.46
CA MET A 260 4.19 -12.47 -15.56
C MET A 260 4.86 -11.42 -14.65
N GLU A 261 6.03 -11.72 -14.09
CA GLU A 261 6.80 -10.74 -13.31
C GLU A 261 7.25 -9.55 -14.16
N PHE A 262 7.72 -9.81 -15.39
CA PHE A 262 8.07 -8.76 -16.34
C PHE A 262 6.88 -7.85 -16.65
N LEU A 263 5.69 -8.42 -16.88
CA LEU A 263 4.47 -7.64 -17.13
C LEU A 263 4.10 -6.74 -15.95
N MET A 264 4.33 -7.21 -14.73
CA MET A 264 4.04 -6.46 -13.51
C MET A 264 4.98 -5.27 -13.29
N MET A 265 6.19 -5.28 -13.88
CA MET A 265 7.19 -4.22 -13.71
C MET A 265 7.22 -3.21 -14.86
N LEU A 266 6.54 -3.49 -15.98
CA LEU A 266 6.73 -2.79 -17.25
C LEU A 266 6.35 -1.31 -17.21
N ASP A 267 5.22 -0.99 -16.58
CA ASP A 267 4.77 0.39 -16.34
C ASP A 267 5.70 1.14 -15.38
N ASN A 268 6.04 0.53 -14.25
CA ASN A 268 6.95 1.07 -13.24
C ASN A 268 8.35 1.35 -13.82
N GLU A 269 8.89 0.46 -14.64
CA GLU A 269 10.18 0.63 -15.31
C GLU A 269 10.14 1.79 -16.33
N PHE A 270 9.04 1.93 -17.07
CA PHE A 270 8.86 3.06 -17.98
C PHE A 270 8.87 4.40 -17.23
N GLU A 271 8.18 4.49 -16.09
CA GLU A 271 8.19 5.68 -15.23
C GLU A 271 9.57 5.99 -14.66
N GLU A 272 10.29 4.98 -14.17
CA GLU A 272 11.65 5.16 -13.65
C GLU A 272 12.57 5.74 -14.71
N LEU A 273 12.57 5.14 -15.92
CA LEU A 273 13.37 5.62 -17.05
C LEU A 273 12.97 7.04 -17.45
N TYR A 274 11.67 7.33 -17.52
CA TYR A 274 11.17 8.65 -17.88
C TYR A 274 11.71 9.73 -16.91
N PHE A 275 11.59 9.50 -15.60
CA PHE A 275 12.06 10.44 -14.59
C PHE A 275 13.59 10.46 -14.42
N GLN A 276 14.29 9.40 -14.78
CA GLN A 276 15.75 9.40 -14.83
C GLN A 276 16.27 10.36 -15.92
N TYR A 277 15.62 10.40 -17.09
CA TYR A 277 16.03 11.30 -18.17
C TYR A 277 15.45 12.72 -18.03
N LEU A 278 14.32 12.88 -17.34
CA LEU A 278 13.64 14.17 -17.11
C LEU A 278 13.34 14.39 -15.62
N PRO A 279 14.37 14.59 -14.77
CA PRO A 279 14.17 14.77 -13.32
C PRO A 279 13.28 15.99 -13.00
N GLY A 280 13.44 17.11 -13.72
CA GLY A 280 12.60 18.30 -13.52
C GLY A 280 11.11 18.11 -13.82
N ALA A 281 10.73 17.03 -14.53
CA ALA A 281 9.32 16.68 -14.69
C ALA A 281 8.74 16.16 -13.37
N ALA A 282 9.49 15.36 -12.61
CA ALA A 282 9.06 14.86 -11.31
C ALA A 282 8.85 16.01 -10.31
N ASP A 283 9.76 16.98 -10.30
CA ASP A 283 9.62 18.20 -9.50
C ASP A 283 8.36 19.00 -9.87
N ASP A 284 8.12 19.24 -11.17
CA ASP A 284 6.93 19.97 -11.61
C ASP A 284 5.63 19.26 -11.21
N ILE A 285 5.60 17.94 -11.36
CA ILE A 285 4.47 17.10 -10.94
C ILE A 285 4.25 17.22 -9.42
N TYR A 286 5.30 17.06 -8.63
CA TYR A 286 5.20 17.13 -7.16
C TYR A 286 4.76 18.53 -6.68
N ASP A 287 5.27 19.59 -7.29
CA ASP A 287 5.01 20.94 -6.82
C ASP A 287 3.64 21.47 -7.28
N ASN A 288 3.13 21.01 -8.43
CA ASN A 288 1.95 21.61 -9.04
C ASN A 288 0.74 20.69 -9.20
N ILE A 289 0.97 19.38 -9.30
CA ILE A 289 -0.11 18.40 -9.48
C ILE A 289 -0.46 17.78 -8.14
N PHE A 290 0.55 17.47 -7.33
CA PHE A 290 0.36 16.86 -6.03
C PHE A 290 -0.13 17.90 -5.01
N VAL A 291 -1.15 17.53 -4.25
CA VAL A 291 -1.80 18.37 -3.23
C VAL A 291 -1.74 17.69 -1.88
N SER A 292 -1.93 18.46 -0.81
CA SER A 292 -2.05 17.88 0.53
C SER A 292 -3.36 17.08 0.65
N TYR A 293 -3.42 16.23 1.68
CA TYR A 293 -4.60 15.41 1.95
C TYR A 293 -5.87 16.25 2.15
N ASP A 294 -5.81 17.24 3.03
CA ASP A 294 -6.95 18.12 3.37
C ASP A 294 -7.45 18.87 2.12
N GLU A 295 -6.53 19.39 1.31
CA GLU A 295 -6.87 20.08 0.06
C GLU A 295 -7.54 19.13 -0.94
N ASN A 296 -7.11 17.86 -1.01
CA ASN A 296 -7.70 16.89 -1.92
C ASN A 296 -9.15 16.53 -1.52
N ILE A 297 -9.45 16.47 -0.21
CA ILE A 297 -10.83 16.26 0.27
C ILE A 297 -11.73 17.40 -0.20
N GLU A 298 -11.32 18.65 0.08
CA GLU A 298 -12.08 19.83 -0.30
C GLU A 298 -12.35 19.87 -1.81
N LEU A 299 -11.32 19.61 -2.63
CA LEU A 299 -11.43 19.56 -4.08
C LEU A 299 -12.36 18.43 -4.57
N LEU A 300 -12.40 17.29 -3.88
CA LEU A 300 -13.25 16.17 -4.22
C LEU A 300 -14.72 16.46 -3.89
N GLU A 301 -14.99 17.00 -2.70
CA GLU A 301 -16.35 17.41 -2.30
C GLU A 301 -16.92 18.48 -3.23
N GLU A 302 -16.11 19.49 -3.59
CA GLU A 302 -16.52 20.50 -4.55
C GLU A 302 -16.87 19.89 -5.90
N ARG A 303 -16.05 18.95 -6.39
CA ARG A 303 -16.27 18.32 -7.70
C ARG A 303 -17.51 17.43 -7.69
N GLN A 304 -17.76 16.69 -6.62
CA GLN A 304 -18.98 15.89 -6.47
C GLN A 304 -20.25 16.75 -6.44
N LYS A 305 -20.17 17.96 -5.89
CA LYS A 305 -21.29 18.93 -5.88
C LYS A 305 -21.51 19.57 -7.26
N LYS A 306 -20.44 19.85 -8.00
CA LYS A 306 -20.48 20.56 -9.30
C LYS A 306 -20.76 19.64 -10.50
N ASP A 307 -20.27 18.40 -10.50
CA ASP A 307 -20.25 17.53 -11.68
C ASP A 307 -21.03 16.23 -11.43
N GLY A 308 -22.23 16.14 -12.03
CA GLY A 308 -23.09 14.96 -11.93
C GLY A 308 -22.50 13.71 -12.60
N CYS A 309 -21.69 13.88 -13.65
CA CYS A 309 -21.02 12.76 -14.32
C CYS A 309 -19.94 12.16 -13.41
N PHE A 310 -19.15 13.01 -12.76
CA PHE A 310 -18.18 12.58 -11.76
C PHE A 310 -18.86 11.90 -10.56
N LYS A 311 -20.02 12.39 -10.12
CA LYS A 311 -20.81 11.74 -9.06
C LYS A 311 -21.28 10.33 -9.46
N CYS A 312 -21.78 10.16 -10.68
CA CYS A 312 -22.18 8.86 -11.21
C CYS A 312 -20.97 7.92 -11.31
N PHE A 313 -19.85 8.40 -11.86
CA PHE A 313 -18.61 7.65 -11.99
C PHE A 313 -18.03 7.23 -10.62
N SER A 314 -18.00 8.15 -9.65
CA SER A 314 -17.56 7.86 -8.29
C SER A 314 -18.45 6.82 -7.59
N CYS A 315 -19.76 6.86 -7.83
CA CYS A 315 -20.69 5.84 -7.35
C CYS A 315 -20.43 4.47 -8.01
N ALA A 316 -20.23 4.45 -9.34
CA ALA A 316 -19.93 3.23 -10.08
C ALA A 316 -18.62 2.57 -9.63
N LEU A 317 -17.62 3.37 -9.26
CA LEU A 317 -16.33 2.89 -8.76
C LEU A 317 -16.32 2.48 -7.29
N PHE A 318 -17.36 2.80 -6.53
CA PHE A 318 -17.48 2.42 -5.13
C PHE A 318 -17.41 0.90 -4.95
N ILE A 319 -18.20 0.16 -5.74
CA ILE A 319 -18.30 -1.29 -5.63
C ILE A 319 -16.98 -1.97 -6.06
N PRO A 320 -16.41 -1.71 -7.26
CA PRO A 320 -15.13 -2.26 -7.66
C PRO A 320 -14.01 -2.00 -6.65
N TYR A 321 -13.96 -0.82 -6.03
CA TYR A 321 -12.94 -0.50 -5.05
C TYR A 321 -13.06 -1.34 -3.78
N LYS A 322 -14.27 -1.48 -3.23
CA LYS A 322 -14.48 -2.30 -2.03
C LYS A 322 -14.17 -3.76 -2.33
N LEU A 323 -14.52 -4.24 -3.52
CA LEU A 323 -14.10 -5.55 -3.99
C LEU A 323 -12.57 -5.66 -4.07
N LEU A 324 -11.87 -4.66 -4.60
CA LEU A 324 -10.41 -4.63 -4.67
C LEU A 324 -9.78 -4.71 -3.27
N VAL A 325 -10.21 -3.88 -2.31
CA VAL A 325 -9.69 -3.91 -0.94
C VAL A 325 -9.94 -5.26 -0.26
N ILE A 326 -11.14 -5.82 -0.45
CA ILE A 326 -11.47 -7.18 0.03
C ILE A 326 -10.56 -8.21 -0.62
N SER A 327 -10.37 -8.14 -1.94
CA SER A 327 -9.50 -9.06 -2.68
C SER A 327 -8.06 -8.99 -2.19
N VAL A 328 -7.48 -7.80 -2.00
CA VAL A 328 -6.11 -7.66 -1.44
C VAL A 328 -6.04 -8.25 -0.04
N PHE A 329 -7.05 -8.01 0.80
CA PHE A 329 -7.08 -8.54 2.16
C PHE A 329 -7.22 -10.08 2.21
N LEU A 330 -7.98 -10.66 1.29
CA LEU A 330 -8.19 -12.12 1.20
C LEU A 330 -7.09 -12.84 0.41
N PHE A 331 -6.31 -12.13 -0.40
CA PHE A 331 -5.28 -12.71 -1.25
C PHE A 331 -4.22 -13.52 -0.47
N PRO A 332 -3.70 -13.08 0.70
CA PRO A 332 -2.83 -13.91 1.53
C PRO A 332 -3.49 -15.24 1.94
N VAL A 333 -4.78 -15.23 2.27
CA VAL A 333 -5.52 -16.44 2.65
C VAL A 333 -5.63 -17.39 1.45
N PHE A 334 -5.90 -16.85 0.27
CA PHE A 334 -5.93 -17.60 -0.98
C PHE A 334 -4.56 -18.24 -1.28
N CYS A 335 -3.47 -17.46 -1.24
CA CYS A 335 -2.12 -17.99 -1.45
C CYS A 335 -1.78 -19.08 -0.42
N PHE A 336 -2.10 -18.86 0.85
CA PHE A 336 -1.87 -19.85 1.91
C PHE A 336 -2.62 -21.16 1.66
N PHE A 337 -3.87 -21.08 1.20
CA PHE A 337 -4.64 -22.25 0.79
C PHE A 337 -3.95 -22.99 -0.38
N MET A 338 -3.49 -22.25 -1.39
CA MET A 338 -2.83 -22.83 -2.57
C MET A 338 -1.47 -23.50 -2.27
N ILE A 339 -0.77 -23.12 -1.19
CA ILE A 339 0.44 -23.81 -0.73
C ILE A 339 0.19 -25.30 -0.50
N PHE A 340 -1.00 -25.65 0.01
CA PHE A 340 -1.38 -27.04 0.33
C PHE A 340 -2.30 -27.65 -0.72
N ALA A 341 -3.32 -26.91 -1.14
CA ALA A 341 -4.29 -27.41 -2.12
C ALA A 341 -3.67 -27.57 -3.51
N GLY A 342 -2.76 -26.67 -3.91
CA GLY A 342 -2.07 -26.73 -5.19
C GLY A 342 -1.35 -28.06 -5.40
N PRO A 343 -0.42 -28.47 -4.52
CA PRO A 343 0.28 -29.75 -4.64
C PRO A 343 -0.59 -31.01 -4.51
N ILE A 344 -1.72 -30.93 -3.80
CA ILE A 344 -2.65 -32.07 -3.66
C ILE A 344 -3.44 -32.27 -4.96
N CYS A 345 -3.86 -31.17 -5.58
CA CYS A 345 -4.68 -31.19 -6.78
C CYS A 345 -3.88 -31.27 -8.09
N LYS A 346 -2.66 -30.71 -8.12
CA LYS A 346 -1.72 -30.89 -9.22
C LYS A 346 -1.34 -32.36 -9.28
#